data_AF-A0A843K9T9-F1
#
_entry.id   AF-A0A843K9T9-F1
#
_cell.length_a   1.000
_cell.length_b   1.000
_cell.length_c   1.000
_cell.angle_alpha   90.00
_cell.angle_beta   90.00
_cell.angle_gamma   90.00
#
_symmetry.space_group_name_H-M   'P 1'
#
loop_
_entity.id
_entity.type
_entity.pdbx_description
1 polymer ?
#
loop_
_entity_poly.entity_id
_entity_poly.type
_entity_poly.pdbx_seq_one_letter_code
_entity_poly.pdbx_strand_id
1 'polypeptide(L)'
;MTEQVLTVRCKLSPTDSQAEEMEDTLKAFADACNWINQNTPAKLRNKVRIQGIVYQDVRAKFGLSANLAIRAINRVASNRKTAMKDHSSVKNFEPTSIDYDTRIFAFREKDEEVSVTLLRSRQRIKLVLGDYQRTRLKDSKPTSATLCKKGSEYYINIQVKSEAPEQIHVDTVLGV
;
A
#
# COMPACT_ATOMS: atom_id res chain seq x y z
N MET A 1 -14.22 4.04 23.21
CA MET A 1 -12.89 4.58 22.86
C MET A 1 -12.77 4.58 21.35
N THR A 2 -12.41 5.71 20.76
CA THR A 2 -12.33 5.85 19.30
C THR A 2 -10.96 5.36 18.85
N GLU A 3 -10.90 4.37 17.97
CA GLU A 3 -9.62 3.93 17.38
C GLU A 3 -9.12 4.97 16.38
N GLN A 4 -7.85 5.38 16.50
CA GLN A 4 -7.16 6.16 15.49
C GLN A 4 -6.16 5.27 14.73
N VAL A 5 -6.02 5.51 13.43
CA VAL A 5 -4.97 4.88 12.61
C VAL A 5 -3.85 5.88 12.38
N LEU A 6 -2.65 5.56 12.86
CA LEU A 6 -1.44 6.32 12.64
C LEU A 6 -0.56 5.62 11.58
N THR A 7 0.14 6.40 10.78
CA THR A 7 1.10 5.86 9.80
C THR A 7 2.53 6.09 10.28
N VAL A 8 3.28 5.01 10.44
CA VAL A 8 4.71 5.05 10.77
C VAL A 8 5.49 4.77 9.50
N ARG A 9 6.25 5.76 9.02
CA ARG A 9 7.12 5.61 7.86
C ARG A 9 8.47 5.04 8.28
N CYS A 10 8.84 3.89 7.74
CA CYS A 10 10.11 3.22 8.01
C CYS A 10 10.92 3.09 6.73
N LYS A 11 12.24 3.36 6.79
CA LYS A 11 13.14 3.10 5.66
C LYS A 11 13.45 1.60 5.59
N LEU A 12 13.54 1.06 4.39
CA LEU A 12 13.95 -0.32 4.14
C LEU A 12 15.43 -0.37 3.77
N SER A 13 16.09 -1.46 4.15
CA SER A 13 17.48 -1.79 3.80
C SER A 13 17.51 -3.12 3.04
N PRO A 14 16.99 -3.18 1.80
CA PRO A 14 17.02 -4.39 0.99
C PRO A 14 18.45 -4.73 0.55
N THR A 15 18.70 -6.00 0.29
CA THR A 15 19.87 -6.43 -0.51
C THR A 15 19.66 -6.08 -1.98
N ASP A 16 20.70 -6.12 -2.80
CA ASP A 16 20.59 -5.81 -4.24
C ASP A 16 19.56 -6.68 -4.96
N SER A 17 19.54 -7.97 -4.66
CA SER A 17 18.55 -8.91 -5.22
C SER A 17 17.11 -8.59 -4.75
N GLN A 18 16.95 -8.16 -3.50
CA GLN A 18 15.64 -7.74 -2.99
C GLN A 18 15.19 -6.42 -3.64
N ALA A 19 16.10 -5.47 -3.82
CA ALA A 19 15.82 -4.21 -4.48
C ALA A 19 15.37 -4.44 -5.93
N GLU A 20 16.06 -5.31 -6.67
CA GLU A 20 15.65 -5.73 -8.02
C GLU A 20 14.24 -6.33 -8.02
N GLU A 21 13.94 -7.26 -7.09
CA GLU A 21 12.60 -7.86 -6.99
C GLU A 21 11.53 -6.82 -6.62
N MET A 22 11.86 -5.82 -5.81
CA MET A 22 10.96 -4.72 -5.46
C MET A 22 10.66 -3.84 -6.67
N GLU A 23 11.68 -3.50 -7.48
CA GLU A 23 11.51 -2.75 -8.74
C GLU A 23 10.62 -3.48 -9.73
N ASP A 24 10.90 -4.76 -9.97
CA ASP A 24 10.09 -5.59 -10.86
C ASP A 24 8.63 -5.66 -10.39
N THR A 25 8.42 -5.78 -9.08
CA THR A 25 7.07 -5.82 -8.50
C THR A 25 6.38 -4.46 -8.62
N LEU A 26 7.06 -3.35 -8.35
CA LEU A 26 6.53 -1.99 -8.49
C LEU A 26 6.12 -1.71 -9.94
N LYS A 27 6.97 -2.09 -10.89
CA LYS A 27 6.71 -1.97 -12.32
C LYS A 27 5.52 -2.82 -12.76
N ALA A 28 5.54 -4.13 -12.48
CA ALA A 28 4.45 -5.03 -12.85
C ALA A 28 3.10 -4.61 -12.23
N PHE A 29 3.12 -4.10 -11.00
CA PHE A 29 1.91 -3.61 -10.33
C PHE A 29 1.37 -2.33 -10.99
N ALA A 30 2.23 -1.37 -11.33
CA ALA A 30 1.82 -0.15 -12.04
C ALA A 30 1.33 -0.45 -13.46
N ASP A 31 2.01 -1.33 -14.19
CA ASP A 31 1.61 -1.78 -15.52
C ASP A 31 0.25 -2.46 -15.49
N ALA A 32 0.00 -3.32 -14.48
CA ALA A 32 -1.32 -3.90 -14.26
C ALA A 32 -2.39 -2.84 -13.99
N CYS A 33 -2.11 -1.83 -13.16
CA CYS A 33 -3.05 -0.75 -12.89
C CYS A 33 -3.37 0.06 -14.17
N ASN A 34 -2.35 0.39 -14.96
CA ASN A 34 -2.51 1.08 -16.23
C ASN A 34 -3.33 0.26 -17.23
N TRP A 35 -3.02 -1.03 -17.35
CA TRP A 35 -3.74 -1.93 -18.23
C TRP A 35 -5.21 -2.07 -17.82
N ILE A 36 -5.52 -2.26 -16.54
CA ILE A 36 -6.90 -2.28 -16.03
C ILE A 36 -7.60 -0.95 -16.32
N ASN A 37 -6.90 0.19 -16.18
CA ASN A 37 -7.48 1.50 -16.44
C ASN A 37 -7.85 1.72 -17.92
N GLN A 38 -7.11 1.10 -18.84
CA GLN A 38 -7.38 1.16 -20.28
C GLN A 38 -8.41 0.11 -20.74
N ASN A 39 -8.42 -1.07 -20.11
CA ASN A 39 -9.21 -2.24 -20.54
C ASN A 39 -10.53 -2.40 -19.77
N THR A 40 -10.97 -1.35 -19.06
CA THR A 40 -12.30 -1.32 -18.42
C THR A 40 -13.01 -0.01 -18.72
N PRO A 41 -14.36 0.00 -18.78
CA PRO A 41 -15.10 1.22 -19.07
C PRO A 41 -14.69 2.37 -18.14
N ALA A 42 -14.35 3.53 -18.70
CA ALA A 42 -13.75 4.65 -17.95
C ALA A 42 -14.60 5.12 -16.75
N LYS A 43 -15.94 5.05 -16.88
CA LYS A 43 -16.88 5.44 -15.82
C LYS A 43 -17.06 4.37 -14.72
N LEU A 44 -16.55 3.15 -14.93
CA LEU A 44 -16.68 2.04 -13.99
C LEU A 44 -15.74 2.22 -12.80
N ARG A 45 -16.34 2.30 -11.62
CA ARG A 45 -15.66 2.55 -10.33
C ARG A 45 -15.91 1.45 -9.29
N ASN A 46 -16.75 0.48 -9.63
CA ASN A 46 -17.06 -0.64 -8.73
C ASN A 46 -15.97 -1.71 -8.85
N LYS A 47 -15.21 -1.92 -7.76
CA LYS A 47 -14.11 -2.89 -7.71
C LYS A 47 -14.51 -4.32 -8.06
N VAL A 48 -15.71 -4.76 -7.67
CA VAL A 48 -16.21 -6.13 -7.91
C VAL A 48 -16.49 -6.32 -9.40
N ARG A 49 -17.13 -5.32 -10.03
CA ARG A 49 -17.39 -5.35 -11.48
C ARG A 49 -16.10 -5.28 -12.29
N ILE A 50 -15.14 -4.44 -11.88
CA ILE A 50 -13.81 -4.39 -12.52
C ILE A 50 -13.15 -5.78 -12.41
N GLN A 51 -13.11 -6.36 -11.21
CA GLN A 51 -12.54 -7.67 -10.96
C GLN A 51 -13.14 -8.75 -11.86
N GLY A 52 -14.47 -8.79 -12.00
CA GLY A 52 -15.15 -9.76 -12.86
C GLY A 52 -14.73 -9.69 -14.34
N ILE A 53 -14.28 -8.51 -14.80
CA ILE A 53 -13.84 -8.30 -16.19
C ILE A 53 -12.37 -8.68 -16.36
N VAL A 54 -11.49 -8.28 -15.42
CA VAL A 54 -10.03 -8.26 -15.67
C VAL A 54 -9.22 -9.25 -14.86
N TYR A 55 -9.80 -9.91 -13.85
CA TYR A 55 -9.01 -10.64 -12.84
C TYR A 55 -8.09 -11.72 -13.42
N GLN A 56 -8.62 -12.56 -14.32
CA GLN A 56 -7.85 -13.64 -14.94
C GLN A 56 -6.74 -13.10 -15.84
N ASP A 57 -7.05 -12.07 -16.64
CA ASP A 57 -6.07 -11.44 -17.52
C ASP A 57 -4.94 -10.78 -16.73
N VAL A 58 -5.27 -10.09 -15.64
CA VAL A 58 -4.26 -9.43 -14.78
C VAL A 58 -3.33 -10.46 -14.15
N ARG A 59 -3.89 -11.57 -13.67
CA ARG A 59 -3.12 -12.68 -13.10
C ARG A 59 -2.16 -13.30 -14.12
N ALA A 60 -2.65 -13.56 -15.33
CA ALA A 60 -1.88 -14.21 -16.37
C ALA A 60 -0.81 -13.28 -16.99
N LYS A 61 -1.16 -12.03 -17.28
CA LYS A 61 -0.28 -11.09 -18.00
C LYS A 61 0.85 -10.53 -17.15
N PHE A 62 0.58 -10.25 -15.88
CA PHE A 62 1.53 -9.54 -15.01
C PHE A 62 2.14 -10.43 -13.93
N GLY A 63 1.78 -11.71 -13.87
CA GLY A 63 2.30 -12.66 -12.87
C GLY A 63 1.97 -12.32 -11.41
N LEU A 64 1.09 -11.34 -11.17
CA LEU A 64 0.77 -10.88 -9.82
C LEU A 64 0.14 -11.99 -9.00
N SER A 65 0.49 -12.10 -7.72
CA SER A 65 -0.23 -12.96 -6.77
C SER A 65 -1.72 -12.59 -6.71
N ALA A 66 -2.58 -13.51 -6.25
CA ALA A 66 -4.01 -13.25 -6.13
C ALA A 66 -4.30 -11.96 -5.33
N ASN A 67 -3.60 -11.76 -4.22
CA ASN A 67 -3.78 -10.57 -3.40
C ASN A 67 -3.24 -9.31 -4.09
N LEU A 68 -2.08 -9.36 -4.77
CA LEU A 68 -1.54 -8.21 -5.51
C LEU A 68 -2.47 -7.79 -6.67
N ALA A 69 -3.05 -8.76 -7.40
CA ALA A 69 -4.02 -8.47 -8.45
C ALA A 69 -5.28 -7.75 -7.90
N ILE A 70 -5.81 -8.22 -6.77
CA ILE A 70 -6.92 -7.55 -6.07
C ILE A 70 -6.52 -6.14 -5.62
N ARG A 71 -5.29 -5.94 -5.14
CA ARG A 71 -4.78 -4.62 -4.75
C ARG A 71 -4.70 -3.67 -5.94
N ALA A 72 -4.25 -4.13 -7.10
CA ALA A 72 -4.23 -3.33 -8.34
C ALA A 72 -5.64 -2.92 -8.76
N ILE A 73 -6.60 -3.85 -8.77
CA ILE A 73 -8.01 -3.58 -9.08
C ILE A 73 -8.60 -2.55 -8.10
N ASN A 74 -8.37 -2.74 -6.80
CA ASN A 74 -8.84 -1.82 -5.77
C ASN A 74 -8.23 -0.43 -5.96
N ARG A 75 -6.95 -0.35 -6.32
CA ARG A 75 -6.28 0.92 -6.57
C ARG A 75 -6.91 1.68 -7.73
N VAL A 76 -7.15 1.02 -8.86
CA VAL A 76 -7.80 1.64 -10.01
C VAL A 76 -9.20 2.13 -9.65
N ALA A 77 -10.00 1.28 -8.99
CA ALA A 77 -11.35 1.63 -8.57
C ALA A 77 -11.38 2.85 -7.63
N SER A 78 -10.49 2.89 -6.63
CA SER A 78 -10.42 3.99 -5.66
C SER A 78 -9.93 5.29 -6.30
N ASN A 79 -8.88 5.25 -7.14
CA ASN A 79 -8.37 6.45 -7.80
C ASN A 79 -9.39 7.04 -8.78
N ARG A 80 -10.15 6.22 -9.51
CA ARG A 80 -11.26 6.71 -10.35
C ARG A 80 -12.37 7.37 -9.54
N LYS A 81 -12.64 6.89 -8.32
CA LYS A 81 -13.60 7.55 -7.42
C LYS A 81 -13.09 8.91 -6.96
N THR A 82 -11.82 9.01 -6.58
CA THR A 82 -11.19 10.27 -6.19
C THR A 82 -11.16 11.26 -7.35
N ALA A 83 -10.64 10.85 -8.50
CA ALA A 83 -10.57 11.70 -9.70
C ALA A 83 -11.94 12.27 -10.08
N MET A 84 -13.01 11.47 -9.99
CA MET A 84 -14.37 11.98 -10.24
C MET A 84 -14.79 13.08 -9.24
N LYS A 85 -14.47 12.94 -7.95
CA LYS A 85 -14.77 13.98 -6.96
C LYS A 85 -14.04 15.28 -7.30
N ASP A 86 -12.84 15.16 -7.86
CA ASP A 86 -12.02 16.29 -8.27
C ASP A 86 -12.31 16.75 -9.72
N HIS A 87 -13.43 16.31 -10.31
CA HIS A 87 -13.83 16.60 -11.70
C HIS A 87 -12.72 16.31 -12.75
N SER A 88 -11.92 15.27 -12.49
CA SER A 88 -10.78 14.87 -13.31
C SER A 88 -10.84 13.38 -13.69
N SER A 89 -9.81 12.90 -14.40
CA SER A 89 -9.67 11.50 -14.78
C SER A 89 -8.27 10.98 -14.46
N VAL A 90 -8.17 9.67 -14.19
CA VAL A 90 -6.90 9.02 -13.92
C VAL A 90 -6.14 8.83 -15.23
N LYS A 91 -5.00 9.52 -15.38
CA LYS A 91 -4.16 9.46 -16.57
C LYS A 91 -3.32 8.19 -16.60
N ASN A 92 -2.49 8.00 -15.57
CA ASN A 92 -1.58 6.87 -15.44
C ASN A 92 -1.31 6.54 -13.96
N PHE A 93 -0.71 5.39 -13.73
CA PHE A 93 -0.19 4.91 -12.46
C PHE A 93 1.32 4.74 -12.59
N GLU A 94 2.05 5.38 -11.69
CA GLU A 94 3.51 5.30 -11.63
C GLU A 94 3.96 4.12 -10.76
N PRO A 95 5.13 3.49 -11.04
CA PRO A 95 5.69 2.39 -10.27
C PRO A 95 6.36 2.87 -8.96
N THR A 96 5.61 3.60 -8.16
CA THR A 96 6.11 4.29 -6.96
C THR A 96 5.59 3.70 -5.66
N SER A 97 4.49 2.94 -5.69
CA SER A 97 3.95 2.36 -4.46
C SER A 97 3.08 1.13 -4.67
N ILE A 98 2.91 0.32 -3.62
CA ILE A 98 1.99 -0.83 -3.56
C ILE A 98 1.35 -0.90 -2.17
N ASP A 99 0.03 -1.08 -2.11
CA ASP A 99 -0.68 -1.34 -0.86
C ASP A 99 -0.64 -2.82 -0.52
N TYR A 100 -0.35 -3.12 0.74
CA TYR A 100 -0.32 -4.45 1.30
C TYR A 100 -1.36 -4.60 2.42
N ASP A 101 -1.82 -5.84 2.58
CA ASP A 101 -2.67 -6.28 3.68
C ASP A 101 -2.07 -7.45 4.43
N THR A 102 -2.74 -7.87 5.49
CA THR A 102 -2.29 -8.91 6.40
C THR A 102 -1.99 -10.26 5.75
N ARG A 103 -2.49 -10.54 4.53
CA ARG A 103 -2.19 -11.79 3.81
C ARG A 103 -0.85 -11.72 3.09
N ILE A 104 -0.43 -10.52 2.68
CA ILE A 104 0.79 -10.28 1.90
C ILE A 104 1.82 -9.41 2.63
N PHE A 105 1.53 -8.97 3.85
CA PHE A 105 2.39 -8.19 4.72
C PHE A 105 2.36 -8.71 6.14
N ALA A 106 3.51 -8.69 6.80
CA ALA A 106 3.63 -8.85 8.24
C ALA A 106 4.81 -8.03 8.77
N PHE A 107 4.64 -7.35 9.88
CA PHE A 107 5.73 -6.74 10.64
C PHE A 107 6.29 -7.74 11.65
N ARG A 108 7.62 -7.83 11.75
CA ARG A 108 8.35 -8.71 12.65
C ARG A 108 9.18 -7.86 13.60
N GLU A 109 8.61 -7.55 14.76
CA GLU A 109 9.25 -6.68 15.75
C GLU A 109 10.61 -7.22 16.22
N LYS A 110 10.70 -8.52 16.54
CA LYS A 110 11.93 -9.15 17.06
C LYS A 110 13.14 -9.03 16.12
N ASP A 111 12.88 -9.07 14.82
CA ASP A 111 13.93 -9.07 13.80
C ASP A 111 14.13 -7.66 13.21
N GLU A 112 13.27 -6.68 13.58
CA GLU A 112 13.13 -5.38 12.92
C GLU A 112 12.97 -5.50 11.38
N GLU A 113 12.14 -6.45 10.95
CA GLU A 113 11.90 -6.76 9.54
C GLU A 113 10.44 -6.62 9.15
N VAL A 114 10.20 -6.44 7.85
CA VAL A 114 8.88 -6.66 7.24
C VAL A 114 8.94 -7.85 6.29
N SER A 115 7.89 -8.65 6.31
CA SER A 115 7.68 -9.70 5.32
C SER A 115 6.65 -9.25 4.31
N VAL A 116 7.07 -9.05 3.06
CA VAL A 116 6.22 -8.58 1.95
C VAL A 116 6.20 -9.58 0.81
N THR A 117 5.02 -9.81 0.22
CA THR A 117 4.89 -10.66 -0.97
C THR A 117 5.20 -9.85 -2.22
N LEU A 118 6.33 -10.14 -2.85
CA LEU A 118 6.73 -9.57 -4.12
C LEU A 118 6.29 -10.48 -5.28
N LEU A 119 6.70 -10.15 -6.49
CA LEU A 119 6.35 -10.88 -7.71
C LEU A 119 6.80 -12.34 -7.67
N ARG A 120 8.07 -12.59 -7.28
CA ARG A 120 8.66 -13.94 -7.33
C ARG A 120 8.45 -14.69 -6.03
N SER A 121 8.54 -13.99 -4.90
CA SER A 121 8.57 -14.62 -3.58
C SER A 121 8.09 -13.70 -2.46
N ARG A 122 7.92 -14.28 -1.27
CA ARG A 122 7.69 -13.50 -0.04
C ARG A 122 9.04 -13.20 0.62
N GLN A 123 9.50 -11.97 0.49
CA GLN A 123 10.78 -11.50 1.00
C GLN A 123 10.66 -10.98 2.44
N ARG A 124 11.75 -11.11 3.21
CA ARG A 124 11.94 -10.44 4.50
C ARG A 124 12.99 -9.36 4.35
N ILE A 125 12.62 -8.12 4.67
CA ILE A 125 13.44 -6.95 4.40
C ILE A 125 13.64 -6.20 5.70
N LYS A 126 14.90 -5.89 6.02
CA LYS A 126 15.28 -5.15 7.22
C LYS A 126 14.78 -3.72 7.17
N LEU A 127 14.34 -3.23 8.32
CA LEU A 127 14.00 -1.84 8.54
C LEU A 127 15.19 -1.10 9.12
N VAL A 128 15.32 0.16 8.75
CA VAL A 128 16.19 1.12 9.44
C VAL A 128 15.30 1.91 10.39
N LEU A 129 15.30 1.51 11.67
CA LEU A 129 14.47 2.11 12.71
C LEU A 129 15.28 3.03 13.63
N GLY A 130 14.73 4.19 13.92
CA GLY A 130 15.10 5.05 15.04
C GLY A 130 14.12 4.90 16.21
N ASP A 131 14.42 5.55 17.33
CA ASP A 131 13.71 5.35 18.61
C ASP A 131 12.21 5.67 18.52
N TYR A 132 11.84 6.70 17.76
CA TYR A 132 10.44 7.03 17.50
C TYR A 132 9.69 5.88 16.82
N GLN A 133 10.27 5.29 15.78
CA GLN A 133 9.62 4.21 15.03
C GLN A 133 9.53 2.94 15.89
N ARG A 134 10.60 2.60 16.63
CA ARG A 134 10.58 1.47 17.57
C ARG A 134 9.46 1.63 18.61
N THR A 135 9.40 2.80 19.24
CA THR A 135 8.38 3.10 20.26
C THR A 135 6.96 3.00 19.71
N ARG A 136 6.72 3.49 18.48
CA ARG A 136 5.39 3.43 17.85
C ARG A 136 5.00 2.04 17.35
N LEU A 137 5.97 1.21 17.00
CA LEU A 137 5.74 -0.15 16.48
C LEU A 137 5.73 -1.22 17.58
N LYS A 138 6.24 -0.88 18.78
CA LYS A 138 6.32 -1.80 19.90
C LYS A 138 4.95 -2.38 20.26
N ASP A 139 4.90 -3.70 20.42
CA ASP A 139 3.69 -4.47 20.75
C ASP A 139 2.53 -4.32 19.73
N SER A 140 2.80 -3.70 18.58
CA SER A 140 1.80 -3.45 17.55
C SER A 140 1.64 -4.65 16.62
N LYS A 141 0.41 -4.87 16.14
CA LYS A 141 0.09 -5.91 15.14
C LYS A 141 -0.48 -5.27 13.88
N PRO A 142 0.34 -4.52 13.12
CA PRO A 142 -0.14 -3.81 11.95
C PRO A 142 -0.60 -4.79 10.87
N THR A 143 -1.78 -4.52 10.30
CA THR A 143 -2.41 -5.39 9.29
C THR A 143 -2.34 -4.82 7.89
N SER A 144 -1.83 -3.60 7.72
CA SER A 144 -1.70 -2.95 6.43
C SER A 144 -0.48 -2.06 6.39
N ALA A 145 0.12 -1.98 5.21
CA ALA A 145 1.23 -1.08 4.94
C ALA A 145 1.25 -0.69 3.46
N THR A 146 1.92 0.41 3.14
CA THR A 146 2.17 0.82 1.76
C THR A 146 3.68 0.85 1.52
N LEU A 147 4.16 0.03 0.59
CA LEU A 147 5.53 0.13 0.06
C LEU A 147 5.61 1.36 -0.82
N CYS A 148 6.66 2.16 -0.67
CA CYS A 148 6.90 3.38 -1.43
C CYS A 148 8.35 3.44 -1.91
N LYS A 149 8.56 3.83 -3.16
CA LYS A 149 9.86 4.18 -3.74
C LYS A 149 10.00 5.70 -3.81
N LYS A 150 11.18 6.21 -3.45
CA LYS A 150 11.55 7.62 -3.60
C LYS A 150 13.00 7.70 -4.07
N GLY A 151 13.21 8.02 -5.34
CA GLY A 151 14.54 7.94 -5.95
C GLY A 151 15.04 6.50 -5.96
N SER A 152 16.23 6.27 -5.38
CA SER A 152 16.82 4.94 -5.18
C SER A 152 16.46 4.31 -3.83
N GLU A 153 15.68 5.00 -2.99
CA GLU A 153 15.36 4.56 -1.62
C GLU A 153 13.95 3.98 -1.52
N TYR A 154 13.79 3.01 -0.63
CA TYR A 154 12.52 2.37 -0.34
C TYR A 154 12.06 2.62 1.09
N TYR A 155 10.77 2.81 1.24
CA TYR A 155 10.10 3.03 2.52
C TYR A 155 8.87 2.16 2.62
N ILE A 156 8.49 1.80 3.83
CA ILE A 156 7.21 1.18 4.13
C ILE A 156 6.45 2.01 5.14
N ASN A 157 5.24 2.40 4.75
CA ASN A 157 4.31 3.17 5.57
C ASN A 157 3.41 2.18 6.31
N ILE A 158 3.74 1.85 7.55
CA ILE A 158 3.03 0.86 8.37
C ILE A 158 1.87 1.55 9.08
N GLN A 159 0.66 1.01 8.95
CA GLN A 159 -0.52 1.53 9.64
C GLN A 159 -0.67 0.84 11.00
N VAL A 160 -0.56 1.62 12.07
CA VAL A 160 -0.69 1.19 13.44
C VAL A 160 -1.98 1.75 14.02
N LYS A 161 -2.77 0.89 14.67
CA LYS A 161 -3.93 1.33 15.44
C LYS A 161 -3.46 1.80 16.81
N SER A 162 -3.90 2.98 17.23
CA SER A 162 -3.68 3.50 18.58
C SER A 162 -5.01 3.99 19.16
N GLU A 163 -5.07 4.06 20.48
CA GLU A 163 -6.16 4.74 21.16
C GLU A 163 -6.07 6.24 20.87
N ALA A 164 -7.20 6.83 20.45
CA ALA A 164 -7.28 8.28 20.33
C ALA A 164 -7.25 8.90 21.73
N PRO A 165 -6.58 10.05 21.93
CA PRO A 165 -6.70 10.81 23.17
C PRO A 165 -8.17 11.16 23.42
N GLU A 166 -8.55 11.27 24.69
CA GLU A 166 -9.91 11.68 25.06
C GLU A 166 -10.26 13.03 24.42
N GLN A 167 -11.52 13.17 23.98
CA GLN A 167 -12.00 14.43 23.43
C GLN A 167 -11.89 15.52 24.49
N ILE A 168 -11.06 16.52 24.22
CA ILE A 168 -10.98 17.70 25.07
C ILE A 168 -12.25 18.52 24.82
N HIS A 169 -13.14 18.58 25.81
CA HIS A 169 -14.27 19.48 25.77
C HIS A 169 -13.75 20.91 26.00
N VAL A 170 -13.92 21.78 25.01
CA VAL A 170 -13.51 23.19 25.10
C VAL A 170 -14.72 24.10 24.92
N ASP A 171 -14.91 25.03 25.85
CA ASP A 171 -16.02 25.99 25.83
C ASP A 171 -15.79 27.14 24.84
N THR A 172 -14.54 27.30 24.39
CA THR A 172 -14.11 28.35 23.47
C THR A 172 -13.48 27.72 22.23
N VAL A 173 -14.03 28.01 21.05
CA VAL A 173 -13.46 27.60 19.77
C VAL A 173 -12.73 28.78 19.11
N LEU A 174 -11.54 28.53 18.58
CA LEU A 174 -10.87 29.45 17.67
C LEU A 174 -11.17 28.96 16.24
N GLY A 175 -11.81 29.81 15.42
CA GLY A 175 -12.08 29.51 14.01
C GLY A 175 -10.80 29.55 13.17
N VAL A 176 -10.71 28.67 12.16
CA VAL A 176 -9.62 28.61 11.17
C VAL A 176 -10.18 28.89 9.79
#